data_AF-A0A8C3MYC9-F1
#
_entry.id   AF-A0A8C3MYC9-F1
#
_cell.length_a   1.000
_cell.length_b   1.000
_cell.length_c   1.000
_cell.angle_alpha   90.00
_cell.angle_beta   90.00
_cell.angle_gamma   90.00
#
_symmetry.space_group_name_H-M   'P 1'
#
loop_
_entity.id
_entity.type
_entity.pdbx_description
1 polymer ?
#
loop_
_entity_poly.entity_id
_entity_poly.type
_entity_poly.pdbx_seq_one_letter_code
_entity_poly.pdbx_strand_id
1 'polypeptide(L)'
;MASKVSLVLRPVKSIVVRFCPFEPNVESTRKFLQSIYHKKIQATNTNCEVTADVRHDGSEPVVDVTFGVGMAMRKMGSMAKPDVYIIQDGDTITMKTESTFKTSQFSFKLGEKFEENTVDGRKTQTLVSLKDDGSLVQEQEWDGKKTTITRKLVDGKLVVECDMNGVKCVRVYQKA
;
A
#
# COMPACT_ATOMS: atom_id res chain seq x y z
N MET A 1 -22.62 -2.33 28.18
CA MET A 1 -22.57 -2.86 26.80
C MET A 1 -21.20 -2.53 26.22
N ALA A 2 -20.35 -3.55 25.99
CA ALA A 2 -19.03 -3.31 25.40
C ALA A 2 -19.19 -3.08 23.90
N SER A 3 -18.72 -1.93 23.42
CA SER A 3 -18.60 -1.60 22.00
C SER A 3 -17.90 -2.74 21.28
N LYS A 4 -18.59 -3.36 20.33
CA LYS A 4 -18.07 -4.47 19.52
C LYS A 4 -17.12 -3.87 18.48
N VAL A 5 -15.92 -3.51 18.92
CA VAL A 5 -14.85 -3.04 18.03
C VAL A 5 -14.52 -4.18 17.07
N SER A 6 -14.94 -4.06 15.82
CA SER A 6 -14.59 -5.01 14.77
C SER A 6 -13.16 -4.74 14.32
N LEU A 7 -12.21 -5.58 14.75
CA LEU A 7 -10.84 -5.52 14.27
C LEU A 7 -10.79 -5.93 12.78
N VAL A 8 -10.03 -5.21 11.96
CA VAL A 8 -9.89 -5.48 10.52
C VAL A 8 -8.41 -5.34 10.14
N LEU A 9 -7.83 -6.37 9.53
CA LEU A 9 -6.40 -6.46 9.20
C LEU A 9 -6.05 -5.93 7.80
N ARG A 10 -7.03 -5.44 7.02
CA ARG A 10 -6.83 -4.97 5.62
C ARG A 10 -5.59 -4.09 5.39
N PRO A 11 -5.24 -3.10 6.24
CA PRO A 11 -4.06 -2.25 5.99
C PRO A 11 -2.74 -2.82 6.55
N VAL A 12 -2.79 -3.93 7.28
CA VAL A 12 -1.67 -4.48 8.06
C VAL A 12 -0.86 -5.45 7.19
N LYS A 13 0.45 -5.25 7.12
CA LYS A 13 1.40 -6.15 6.46
C LYS A 13 1.82 -7.28 7.40
N SER A 14 2.21 -6.93 8.63
CA SER A 14 2.58 -7.92 9.63
C SER A 14 2.29 -7.45 11.05
N ILE A 15 2.10 -8.42 11.95
CA ILE A 15 1.98 -8.22 13.39
C ILE A 15 3.00 -9.16 14.06
N VAL A 16 3.93 -8.60 14.84
CA VAL A 16 4.85 -9.37 15.67
C VAL A 16 4.48 -9.14 17.12
N VAL A 17 4.12 -10.21 17.82
CA VAL A 17 3.80 -10.17 19.24
C VAL A 17 4.91 -10.85 20.02
N ARG A 18 5.72 -10.04 20.71
CA ARG A 18 6.83 -10.46 21.55
C ARG A 18 6.40 -10.49 23.02
N PHE A 19 6.60 -11.61 23.72
CA PHE A 19 6.27 -11.67 25.15
C PHE A 19 6.97 -12.79 25.90
N CYS A 20 7.19 -12.57 27.21
CA CYS A 20 7.52 -13.62 28.16
C CYS A 20 6.24 -14.24 28.76
N PRO A 21 6.04 -15.57 28.70
CA PRO A 21 4.79 -16.21 29.12
C PRO A 21 4.60 -16.26 30.64
N PHE A 22 5.64 -15.97 31.40
CA PHE A 22 5.64 -16.04 32.87
C PHE A 22 5.43 -14.68 33.54
N GLU A 23 5.39 -13.59 32.75
CA GLU A 23 5.15 -12.26 33.29
C GLU A 23 3.65 -12.03 33.58
N PRO A 24 3.30 -11.38 34.70
CA PRO A 24 1.91 -11.18 35.12
C PRO A 24 1.04 -10.41 34.10
N ASN A 25 1.66 -9.54 33.30
CA ASN A 25 1.02 -8.67 32.31
C ASN A 25 0.67 -9.39 30.98
N VAL A 26 1.05 -10.67 30.81
CA VAL A 26 0.92 -11.40 29.53
C VAL A 26 -0.53 -11.76 29.16
N GLU A 27 -1.47 -11.75 30.12
CA GLU A 27 -2.86 -12.16 29.89
C GLU A 27 -3.52 -11.33 28.78
N SER A 28 -3.29 -10.02 28.78
CA SER A 28 -3.78 -9.10 27.75
C SER A 28 -3.21 -9.42 26.37
N THR A 29 -1.93 -9.79 26.31
CA THR A 29 -1.24 -10.17 25.08
C THR A 29 -1.79 -11.47 24.49
N ARG A 30 -2.10 -12.47 25.35
CA ARG A 30 -2.77 -13.70 24.93
C ARG A 30 -4.17 -13.45 24.38
N LYS A 31 -4.95 -12.57 25.03
CA LYS A 31 -6.28 -12.16 24.54
C LYS A 31 -6.20 -11.44 23.19
N PHE A 32 -5.20 -10.59 23.01
CA PHE A 32 -4.93 -9.94 21.73
C PHE A 32 -4.57 -10.96 20.64
N LEU A 33 -3.63 -11.88 20.92
CA LEU A 33 -3.26 -12.97 20.02
C LEU A 33 -4.46 -13.83 19.61
N GLN A 34 -5.29 -14.24 20.57
CA GLN A 34 -6.52 -14.98 20.28
C GLN A 34 -7.47 -14.20 19.37
N SER A 35 -7.57 -12.88 19.57
CA SER A 35 -8.41 -12.01 18.76
C SER A 35 -7.90 -11.91 17.31
N ILE A 36 -6.60 -11.72 17.11
CA ILE A 36 -6.01 -11.60 15.76
C ILE A 36 -5.97 -12.93 15.00
N TYR A 37 -5.84 -14.06 15.69
CA TYR A 37 -5.92 -15.39 15.07
C TYR A 37 -7.35 -15.85 14.78
N HIS A 38 -8.37 -15.10 15.22
CA HIS A 38 -9.76 -15.46 14.94
C HIS A 38 -10.03 -15.49 13.42
N LYS A 39 -10.64 -16.58 12.92
CA LYS A 39 -10.82 -16.82 11.47
C LYS A 39 -11.48 -15.65 10.73
N LYS A 40 -12.48 -15.00 11.34
CA LYS A 40 -13.15 -13.82 10.75
C LYS A 40 -12.21 -12.63 10.56
N ILE A 41 -11.21 -12.49 11.43
CA ILE A 41 -10.22 -11.40 11.41
C ILE A 41 -9.15 -11.71 10.37
N GLN A 42 -8.61 -12.92 10.38
CA GLN A 42 -7.65 -13.41 9.37
C GLN A 42 -8.23 -13.35 7.95
N ALA A 43 -9.51 -13.68 7.77
CA ALA A 43 -10.20 -13.56 6.48
C ALA A 43 -10.27 -12.13 5.95
N THR A 44 -10.12 -11.10 6.80
CA THR A 44 -10.07 -9.72 6.33
C THR A 44 -8.77 -9.35 5.62
N ASN A 45 -7.70 -10.13 5.83
CA ASN A 45 -6.43 -9.98 5.12
C ASN A 45 -5.60 -11.26 5.24
N THR A 46 -5.71 -12.16 4.25
CA THR A 46 -4.94 -13.41 4.18
C THR A 46 -3.44 -13.19 3.95
N ASN A 47 -3.02 -11.98 3.60
CA ASN A 47 -1.63 -11.61 3.37
C ASN A 47 -0.98 -10.93 4.59
N CYS A 48 -1.71 -10.81 5.71
CA CYS A 48 -1.14 -10.28 6.96
C CYS A 48 -0.37 -11.39 7.67
N GLU A 49 0.94 -11.22 7.81
CA GLU A 49 1.76 -12.17 8.57
C GLU A 49 1.61 -11.91 10.07
N VAL A 50 1.25 -12.93 10.86
CA VAL A 50 1.12 -12.80 12.31
C VAL A 50 2.08 -13.77 12.98
N THR A 51 3.05 -13.23 13.71
CA THR A 51 4.12 -13.99 14.35
C THR A 51 4.08 -13.78 15.85
N ALA A 52 4.09 -14.88 16.61
CA ALA A 52 4.28 -14.87 18.06
C ALA A 52 5.74 -15.24 18.37
N ASP A 53 6.48 -14.30 18.97
CA ASP A 53 7.86 -14.47 19.40
C ASP A 53 7.87 -14.62 20.94
N VAL A 54 7.89 -15.87 21.38
CA VAL A 54 7.79 -16.24 22.80
C VAL A 54 9.19 -16.39 23.37
N ARG A 55 9.51 -15.61 24.41
CA ARG A 55 10.85 -15.57 25.02
C ARG A 55 10.78 -15.92 26.51
N HIS A 56 11.87 -16.43 27.07
CA HIS A 56 12.01 -16.63 28.51
C HIS A 56 13.08 -15.68 29.05
N ASP A 57 12.82 -14.38 28.95
CA ASP A 57 13.78 -13.32 29.23
C ASP A 57 13.25 -12.22 30.18
N GLY A 58 12.03 -12.38 30.69
CA GLY A 58 11.39 -11.37 31.55
C GLY A 58 11.02 -10.07 30.82
N SER A 59 11.03 -10.06 29.49
CA SER A 59 10.68 -8.87 28.72
C SER A 59 9.18 -8.54 28.80
N GLU A 60 8.90 -7.24 28.93
CA GLU A 60 7.56 -6.69 28.79
C GLU A 60 6.97 -7.05 27.41
N PRO A 61 5.67 -7.35 27.32
CA PRO A 61 5.04 -7.68 26.05
C PRO A 61 5.04 -6.49 25.09
N VAL A 62 5.46 -6.74 23.85
CA VAL A 62 5.49 -5.75 22.76
C VAL A 62 4.67 -6.26 21.59
N VAL A 63 3.82 -5.40 21.02
CA VAL A 63 3.05 -5.69 19.80
C VAL A 63 3.47 -4.70 18.72
N ASP A 64 4.21 -5.18 17.73
CA ASP A 64 4.61 -4.39 16.57
C ASP A 64 3.66 -4.64 15.41
N VAL A 65 3.02 -3.58 14.92
CA VAL A 65 2.12 -3.63 13.77
C VAL A 65 2.75 -2.89 12.60
N THR A 66 3.15 -3.64 11.58
CA THR A 66 3.67 -3.10 10.32
C THR A 66 2.52 -2.95 9.34
N PHE A 67 2.32 -1.76 8.78
CA PHE A 67 1.35 -1.54 7.71
C PHE A 67 2.01 -1.64 6.33
N GLY A 68 1.22 -1.90 5.28
CA GLY A 68 1.73 -1.98 3.90
C GLY A 68 2.48 -0.70 3.44
N VAL A 69 2.02 0.47 3.91
CA VAL A 69 2.71 1.76 3.82
C VAL A 69 2.77 2.36 5.21
N GLY A 70 3.95 2.76 5.70
CA GLY A 70 4.14 3.29 7.05
C GLY A 70 3.32 4.57 7.33
N MET A 71 2.94 4.79 8.61
CA MET A 71 2.12 5.94 9.02
C MET A 71 2.72 7.30 8.62
N ALA A 72 4.04 7.45 8.70
CA ALA A 72 4.72 8.67 8.28
C ALA A 72 4.52 8.95 6.79
N MET A 73 4.72 7.94 5.94
CA MET A 73 4.53 8.05 4.49
C MET A 73 3.07 8.34 4.13
N ARG A 74 2.12 7.75 4.85
CA ARG A 74 0.68 8.08 4.69
C ARG A 74 0.38 9.54 4.99
N LYS A 75 0.91 10.08 6.10
CA LYS A 75 0.75 11.50 6.44
C LYS A 75 1.35 12.40 5.36
N MET A 76 2.57 12.12 4.91
CA MET A 76 3.20 12.87 3.82
C MET A 76 2.37 12.81 2.53
N GLY A 77 1.91 11.62 2.13
CA GLY A 77 1.07 11.43 0.95
C GLY A 77 -0.26 12.18 1.01
N SER A 78 -0.87 12.31 2.20
CA SER A 78 -2.11 13.08 2.38
C SER A 78 -1.94 14.59 2.25
N MET A 79 -0.74 15.10 2.56
CA MET A 79 -0.42 16.53 2.45
C MET A 79 0.15 16.90 1.08
N ALA A 80 0.68 15.92 0.34
CA ALA A 80 1.35 16.13 -0.93
C ALA A 80 0.38 16.58 -2.04
N LYS A 81 0.75 17.67 -2.71
CA LYS A 81 0.18 18.14 -3.98
C LYS A 81 1.26 18.03 -5.06
N PRO A 82 1.51 16.83 -5.59
CA PRO A 82 2.59 16.63 -6.54
C PRO A 82 2.23 17.17 -7.92
N ASP A 83 3.24 17.66 -8.63
CA ASP A 83 3.19 17.90 -10.07
C ASP A 83 3.53 16.61 -10.81
N VAL A 84 2.80 16.34 -11.89
CA VAL A 84 2.98 15.14 -12.72
C VAL A 84 3.36 15.57 -14.12
N TYR A 85 4.51 15.09 -14.57
CA TYR A 85 5.03 15.31 -15.91
C TYR A 85 4.96 13.99 -16.68
N ILE A 86 4.37 14.04 -17.86
CA ILE A 86 4.32 12.93 -18.81
C ILE A 86 5.05 13.41 -20.05
N ILE A 87 6.21 12.82 -20.33
CA ILE A 87 7.13 13.23 -21.39
C ILE A 87 7.29 12.05 -22.33
N GLN A 88 7.09 12.26 -23.63
CA GLN A 88 7.31 11.24 -24.65
C GLN A 88 8.51 11.63 -25.49
N ASP A 89 9.46 10.70 -25.63
CA ASP A 89 10.61 10.81 -26.53
C ASP A 89 10.68 9.54 -27.38
N GLY A 90 10.32 9.66 -28.67
CA GLY A 90 10.12 8.52 -29.56
C GLY A 90 9.08 7.53 -29.02
N ASP A 91 9.53 6.29 -28.76
CA ASP A 91 8.73 5.19 -28.22
C ASP A 91 8.75 5.10 -26.68
N THR A 92 9.57 5.93 -26.04
CA THR A 92 9.79 5.90 -24.59
C THR A 92 8.98 6.99 -23.92
N ILE A 93 8.16 6.59 -22.94
CA ILE A 93 7.36 7.51 -22.12
C ILE A 93 8.01 7.58 -20.75
N THR A 94 8.29 8.79 -20.29
CA THR A 94 8.81 9.08 -18.96
C THR A 94 7.72 9.73 -18.12
N MET A 95 7.43 9.13 -16.98
CA MET A 95 6.57 9.71 -15.96
C MET A 95 7.41 10.20 -14.79
N LYS A 96 7.34 11.50 -14.51
CA LYS A 96 7.97 12.12 -13.35
C LYS A 96 6.87 12.68 -12.44
N THR A 97 6.95 12.37 -11.16
CA THR A 97 6.08 12.91 -10.11
C THR A 97 6.96 13.64 -9.11
N GLU A 98 6.71 14.93 -8.90
CA GLU A 98 7.52 15.81 -8.06
C GLU A 98 6.66 16.40 -6.95
N SER A 99 7.16 16.40 -5.71
CA SER A 99 6.49 17.00 -4.56
C SER A 99 7.51 17.59 -3.60
N THR A 100 7.05 18.37 -2.63
CA THR A 100 7.89 18.90 -1.53
C THR A 100 8.54 17.81 -0.67
N PHE A 101 8.04 16.57 -0.72
CA PHE A 101 8.53 15.46 0.11
C PHE A 101 9.45 14.51 -0.65
N LYS A 102 9.10 14.16 -1.89
CA LYS A 102 9.81 13.16 -2.68
C LYS A 102 9.50 13.34 -4.16
N THR A 103 10.53 13.09 -4.97
CA THR A 103 10.42 13.00 -6.43
C THR A 103 10.63 11.55 -6.85
N SER A 104 9.83 11.08 -7.80
CA SER A 104 9.97 9.76 -8.42
C SER A 104 9.86 9.86 -9.92
N GLN A 105 10.65 9.06 -10.63
CA GLN A 105 10.63 8.99 -12.08
C GLN A 105 10.80 7.55 -12.52
N PHE A 106 10.08 7.17 -13.57
CA PHE A 106 10.28 5.92 -14.29
C PHE A 106 10.00 6.14 -15.78
N SER A 107 10.64 5.32 -16.61
CA SER A 107 10.48 5.34 -18.07
C SER A 107 10.07 3.95 -18.55
N PHE A 108 9.20 3.90 -19.55
CA PHE A 108 8.64 2.65 -20.07
C PHE A 108 8.27 2.78 -21.54
N LYS A 109 8.08 1.63 -22.19
CA LYS A 109 7.42 1.51 -23.49
C LYS A 109 6.04 0.89 -23.30
N LEU A 110 5.08 1.30 -24.13
CA LEU A 110 3.73 0.75 -24.04
C LEU A 110 3.73 -0.74 -24.40
N GLY A 111 3.04 -1.55 -23.59
CA GLY A 111 2.94 -2.99 -23.81
C GLY A 111 4.14 -3.81 -23.32
N GLU A 112 5.19 -3.17 -22.80
CA GLU A 112 6.38 -3.84 -22.29
C GLU A 112 6.42 -3.84 -20.75
N LYS A 113 6.73 -5.00 -20.17
CA LYS A 113 6.91 -5.13 -18.71
C LYS A 113 8.28 -4.57 -18.30
N PHE A 114 8.33 -3.87 -17.17
CA PHE A 114 9.56 -3.34 -16.58
C PHE A 114 9.53 -3.43 -15.05
N GLU A 115 10.69 -3.29 -14.41
CA GLU A 115 10.78 -3.18 -12.95
C GLU A 115 10.57 -1.73 -12.51
N GLU A 116 9.62 -1.51 -11.61
CA GLU A 116 9.32 -0.19 -11.04
C GLU A 116 9.62 -0.18 -9.54
N ASN A 117 10.37 0.83 -9.09
CA ASN A 117 10.55 1.12 -7.67
C ASN A 117 9.56 2.22 -7.26
N THR A 118 8.51 1.83 -6.55
CA THR A 118 7.45 2.75 -6.13
C THR A 118 7.90 3.68 -4.99
N VAL A 119 7.21 4.81 -4.83
CA VAL A 119 7.54 5.84 -3.82
C VAL A 119 7.54 5.28 -2.39
N ASP A 120 6.66 4.32 -2.12
CA ASP A 120 6.51 3.64 -0.84
C ASP A 120 7.46 2.44 -0.66
N GLY A 121 8.37 2.21 -1.61
CA GLY A 121 9.48 1.26 -1.49
C GLY A 121 9.17 -0.16 -1.96
N ARG A 122 8.03 -0.41 -2.61
CA ARG A 122 7.76 -1.69 -3.29
C ARG A 122 8.55 -1.76 -4.59
N LYS A 123 9.11 -2.95 -4.87
CA LYS A 123 9.59 -3.35 -6.20
C LYS A 123 8.46 -4.10 -6.89
N THR A 124 8.01 -3.59 -8.03
CA THR A 124 6.88 -4.17 -8.78
C THR A 124 7.31 -4.54 -10.19
N GLN A 125 6.72 -5.59 -10.74
CA GLN A 125 6.70 -5.79 -12.18
C GLN A 125 5.51 -4.98 -12.73
N THR A 126 5.81 -3.97 -13.55
CA THR A 126 4.82 -3.02 -14.04
C THR A 126 4.62 -3.15 -15.54
N LEU A 127 3.36 -3.08 -15.99
CA LEU A 127 2.97 -2.97 -17.39
C LEU A 127 2.13 -1.72 -17.59
N VAL A 128 2.44 -0.93 -18.61
CA VAL A 128 1.62 0.22 -19.00
C VAL A 128 1.04 0.00 -20.39
N SER A 129 -0.28 0.18 -20.52
CA SER A 129 -1.00 0.05 -21.79
C SER A 129 -1.88 1.27 -22.05
N LEU A 130 -1.99 1.68 -23.31
CA LEU A 130 -2.97 2.67 -23.76
C LEU A 130 -4.19 1.92 -24.28
N LYS A 131 -5.37 2.21 -23.74
CA LYS A 131 -6.64 1.62 -24.18
C LYS A 131 -7.24 2.45 -25.33
N ASP A 132 -8.16 1.83 -26.08
CA ASP A 132 -8.84 2.46 -27.22
C ASP A 132 -9.61 3.73 -26.83
N ASP A 133 -10.07 3.81 -25.58
CA ASP A 133 -10.77 4.98 -25.04
C ASP A 133 -9.83 6.13 -24.60
N GLY A 134 -8.54 6.01 -24.92
CA GLY A 134 -7.49 6.97 -24.56
C GLY A 134 -7.00 6.86 -23.12
N SER A 135 -7.48 5.89 -22.33
CA SER A 135 -7.02 5.71 -20.95
C SER A 135 -5.66 5.04 -20.90
N LEU A 136 -4.74 5.61 -20.11
CA LEU A 136 -3.45 5.00 -19.80
C LEU A 136 -3.58 4.14 -18.54
N VAL A 137 -3.41 2.83 -18.67
CA VAL A 137 -3.57 1.86 -17.59
C VAL A 137 -2.21 1.30 -17.20
N GLN A 138 -1.80 1.56 -15.96
CA GLN A 138 -0.59 1.05 -15.33
C GLN A 138 -0.97 -0.05 -14.34
N GLU A 139 -0.50 -1.27 -14.58
CA GLU A 139 -0.73 -2.44 -13.72
C GLU A 139 0.57 -2.77 -12.99
N GLN A 140 0.54 -2.73 -11.65
CA GLN A 140 1.66 -3.05 -10.78
C GLN A 140 1.42 -4.39 -10.08
N GLU A 141 2.34 -5.34 -10.22
CA GLU A 141 2.27 -6.65 -9.57
C GLU A 141 3.49 -6.88 -8.66
N TRP A 142 3.26 -7.33 -7.42
CA TRP A 142 4.30 -7.70 -6.45
C TRP A 142 3.74 -8.67 -5.42
N ASP A 143 4.51 -9.67 -4.98
CA ASP A 143 4.13 -10.63 -3.92
C ASP A 143 2.70 -11.21 -4.07
N GLY A 144 2.28 -11.52 -5.31
CA GLY A 144 0.92 -12.01 -5.62
C GLY A 144 -0.20 -10.96 -5.47
N LYS A 145 0.13 -9.70 -5.20
CA LYS A 145 -0.78 -8.56 -5.14
C LYS A 145 -0.74 -7.77 -6.44
N LYS A 146 -1.85 -7.10 -6.73
CA LYS A 146 -2.01 -6.24 -7.89
C LYS A 146 -2.62 -4.90 -7.52
N THR A 147 -2.18 -3.85 -8.19
CA THR A 147 -2.84 -2.53 -8.18
C THR A 147 -2.92 -2.02 -9.60
N THR A 148 -4.03 -1.37 -9.93
CA THR A 148 -4.25 -0.74 -11.22
C THR A 148 -4.37 0.76 -11.03
N ILE A 149 -3.60 1.52 -11.80
CA ILE A 149 -3.65 2.97 -11.86
C ILE A 149 -4.09 3.37 -13.26
N THR A 150 -5.30 3.92 -13.37
CA THR A 150 -5.88 4.39 -14.63
C THR A 150 -5.80 5.91 -14.68
N ARG A 151 -5.28 6.44 -15.79
CA ARG A 151 -5.21 7.88 -16.05
C ARG A 151 -6.01 8.21 -17.30
N LYS A 152 -6.94 9.15 -17.19
CA LYS A 152 -7.80 9.58 -18.30
C LYS A 152 -7.95 11.10 -18.30
N LEU A 153 -8.01 11.69 -19.49
CA LEU A 153 -8.41 13.08 -19.65
C LEU A 153 -9.93 13.17 -19.66
N VAL A 154 -10.49 13.96 -18.74
CA VAL A 154 -11.92 14.24 -18.62
C VAL A 154 -12.06 15.75 -18.46
N ASP A 155 -12.77 16.39 -19.38
CA ASP A 155 -13.01 17.84 -19.38
C ASP A 155 -11.73 18.69 -19.19
N GLY A 156 -10.65 18.30 -19.87
CA GLY A 156 -9.35 18.97 -19.80
C GLY A 156 -8.57 18.73 -18.50
N LYS A 157 -9.07 17.91 -17.58
CA LYS A 157 -8.41 17.50 -16.34
C LYS A 157 -7.88 16.08 -16.46
N LEU A 158 -6.74 15.82 -15.83
CA LEU A 158 -6.21 14.47 -15.71
C LEU A 158 -6.81 13.81 -14.46
N VAL A 159 -7.72 12.86 -14.67
CA VAL A 159 -8.32 12.04 -13.62
C VAL A 159 -7.50 10.76 -13.47
N VAL A 160 -7.02 10.51 -12.27
CA VAL A 160 -6.20 9.35 -11.90
C VAL A 160 -6.96 8.53 -10.88
N GLU A 161 -7.36 7.32 -11.26
CA GLU A 161 -7.98 6.34 -10.37
C GLU A 161 -6.96 5.26 -10.01
N CYS A 162 -6.77 5.00 -8.72
CA CYS A 162 -6.03 3.85 -8.22
C CYS A 162 -7.02 2.85 -7.61
N ASP A 163 -6.96 1.59 -8.05
CA ASP A 163 -7.75 0.48 -7.50
C ASP A 163 -6.82 -0.60 -6.95
N MET A 164 -7.03 -0.97 -5.68
CA MET A 164 -6.41 -2.12 -5.05
C MET A 164 -7.48 -2.93 -4.33
N ASN A 165 -7.78 -4.13 -4.83
CA ASN A 165 -8.77 -5.04 -4.26
C ASN A 165 -10.16 -4.39 -4.01
N GLY A 166 -10.60 -3.54 -4.94
CA GLY A 166 -11.90 -2.85 -4.87
C GLY A 166 -11.91 -1.60 -4.00
N VAL A 167 -10.79 -1.26 -3.34
CA VAL A 167 -10.61 0.03 -2.68
C VAL A 167 -10.11 1.03 -3.71
N LYS A 168 -10.94 2.02 -4.01
CA LYS A 168 -10.67 3.04 -5.03
C LYS A 168 -10.25 4.37 -4.41
N CYS A 169 -9.32 5.04 -5.06
CA CYS A 169 -8.90 6.40 -4.78
C CYS A 169 -8.87 7.20 -6.09
N VAL A 170 -9.40 8.42 -6.07
CA VAL A 170 -9.41 9.31 -7.24
C VAL A 170 -8.63 10.58 -6.93
N ARG A 171 -7.69 10.93 -7.81
CA ARG A 171 -6.96 12.20 -7.80
C ARG A 171 -7.22 12.95 -9.09
N VAL A 172 -7.44 14.25 -9.00
CA VAL A 172 -7.72 15.10 -10.16
C VAL A 172 -6.64 16.17 -10.26
N TYR A 173 -6.01 16.25 -11.41
CA TYR A 173 -4.96 17.22 -11.72
C TYR A 173 -5.47 18.20 -12.78
N GLN A 174 -5.04 19.44 -12.64
CA GLN A 174 -5.25 20.49 -13.64
C GLN A 174 -3.93 20.73 -14.36
N LYS A 175 -4.01 21.06 -15.65
CA LYS A 175 -2.83 21.50 -16.39
C LYS A 175 -2.33 22.78 -15.73
N ALA A 176 -1.02 22.84 -15.46
CA ALA A 176 -0.35 24.04 -14.95
C ALA A 176 -0.48 25.21 -15.93
#